data_AF-A0A0A1HVM1-F1
#
_entry.id   AF-A0A0A1HVM1-F1
#
_cell.length_a   1.000
_cell.length_b   1.000
_cell.length_c   1.000
_cell.angle_alpha   90.00
_cell.angle_beta   90.00
_cell.angle_gamma   90.00
#
_symmetry.space_group_name_H-M   'P 1'
#
loop_
_entity.id
_entity.type
_entity.pdbx_description
1 polymer ?
#
loop_
_entity_poly.entity_id
_entity_poly.type
_entity_poly.pdbx_seq_one_letter_code
_entity_poly.pdbx_strand_id
1 'polypeptide(L)'
;MAGVTTAQQWLGVWTMPGGNEYLRQCGFDVSDDRNHLAGPAFYQSLLSKSLVGDRGFAEHNEIIIKTWTPGRPNSFPIMAFFFVAGGTNTGLADAQYNQRDFYNSTNPKIIVPIIRLVPATSATASATFTYVAADQVVKP
;
A
#
# COMPACT_ATOMS: atom_id res chain seq x y z
N MET A 1 -7.88 -3.85 25.73
CA MET A 1 -7.67 -2.81 24.69
C MET A 1 -6.95 -1.63 25.33
N ALA A 2 -5.95 -1.03 24.69
CA ALA A 2 -5.12 0.04 25.26
C ALA A 2 -5.78 1.44 25.29
N GLY A 3 -7.06 1.56 24.91
CA GLY A 3 -7.78 2.84 24.89
C GLY A 3 -7.32 3.84 23.81
N VAL A 4 -6.50 3.39 22.86
CA VAL A 4 -5.97 4.21 21.75
C VAL A 4 -6.97 4.22 20.59
N THR A 5 -7.52 5.39 20.28
CA THR A 5 -8.47 5.60 19.18
C THR A 5 -8.04 6.71 18.22
N THR A 6 -6.99 7.47 18.54
CA THR A 6 -6.45 8.53 17.66
C THR A 6 -4.96 8.34 17.37
N ALA A 7 -4.50 8.95 16.28
CA ALA A 7 -3.11 8.96 15.86
C ALA A 7 -2.19 9.63 16.90
N GLN A 8 -2.66 10.68 17.58
CA GLN A 8 -1.91 11.35 18.63
C GLN A 8 -1.73 10.45 19.87
N GLN A 9 -2.77 9.71 20.26
CA GLN A 9 -2.66 8.75 21.35
C GLN A 9 -1.70 7.61 20.98
N TRP A 10 -1.77 7.15 19.73
CA TRP A 10 -0.85 6.14 19.21
C TRP A 10 0.59 6.63 19.24
N LEU A 11 0.87 7.86 18.80
CA LEU A 11 2.21 8.47 18.88
C LEU A 11 2.68 8.58 20.33
N GLY A 12 1.78 8.94 21.24
CA GLY A 12 2.06 8.95 22.68
C GLY A 12 2.56 7.60 23.17
N VAL A 13 1.88 6.51 22.81
CA VAL A 13 2.29 5.13 23.16
C VAL A 13 3.60 4.73 22.48
N TRP A 14 3.74 5.03 21.19
CA TRP A 14 4.96 4.77 20.43
C TRP A 14 6.19 5.40 21.08
N THR A 15 6.09 6.68 21.45
CA THR A 15 7.18 7.48 22.01
C THR A 15 7.37 7.35 23.53
N MET A 16 6.62 6.47 24.21
CA MET A 16 6.77 6.26 25.65
C MET A 16 8.24 5.92 26.00
N PRO A 17 8.81 6.48 27.08
CA PRO A 17 10.16 6.10 27.51
C PRO A 17 10.29 4.61 27.84
N GLY A 18 11.51 4.07 27.75
CA GLY A 18 11.86 2.77 28.34
C GLY A 18 11.42 1.53 27.55
N GLY A 19 11.64 1.49 26.23
CA GLY A 19 11.43 0.29 25.43
C GLY A 19 11.71 0.52 23.94
N ASN A 20 11.58 -0.53 23.14
CA ASN A 20 11.65 -0.44 21.68
C ASN A 20 10.27 -0.03 21.13
N GLU A 21 10.19 1.09 20.42
CA GLU A 21 8.94 1.62 19.87
C GLU A 21 8.34 0.67 18.83
N TYR A 22 9.20 -0.09 18.12
CA TYR A 22 8.77 -1.10 17.15
C TYR A 22 8.04 -2.29 17.78
N LEU A 23 8.03 -2.43 19.11
CA LEU A 23 7.20 -3.42 19.81
C LEU A 23 5.83 -2.87 20.24
N ARG A 24 5.57 -1.58 20.01
CA ARG A 24 4.35 -0.87 20.45
C ARG A 24 3.44 -0.46 19.30
N GLN A 25 3.61 -1.06 18.12
CA GLN A 25 2.90 -0.72 16.89
C GLN A 25 1.53 -1.39 16.77
N CYS A 26 0.76 -1.47 17.84
CA CYS A 26 -0.58 -2.04 17.74
C CYS A 26 -1.38 -1.31 16.65
N GLY A 27 -2.01 -2.07 15.76
CA GLY A 27 -2.87 -1.52 14.72
C GLY A 27 -4.18 -0.99 15.27
N PHE A 28 -4.84 -0.14 14.48
CA PHE A 28 -6.20 0.27 14.75
C PHE A 28 -7.15 -0.87 14.34
N ASP A 29 -8.10 -1.19 15.21
CA ASP A 29 -9.13 -2.18 14.92
C ASP A 29 -10.10 -1.63 13.85
N VAL A 30 -10.04 -2.27 12.69
CA VAL A 30 -10.82 -2.00 11.47
C VAL A 30 -11.74 -3.18 11.12
N SER A 31 -12.07 -4.02 12.10
CA SER A 31 -12.97 -5.16 11.91
C SER A 31 -14.38 -4.71 11.51
N ASP A 32 -15.11 -5.59 10.82
CA ASP A 32 -16.48 -5.31 10.38
C ASP A 32 -17.43 -4.99 11.56
N ASP A 33 -17.15 -5.53 12.76
CA ASP A 33 -17.90 -5.25 13.99
C ASP A 33 -17.87 -3.77 14.38
N ARG A 34 -16.85 -3.03 13.95
CA ARG A 34 -16.74 -1.58 14.13
C ARG A 34 -17.68 -0.80 13.20
N ASN A 35 -18.15 -1.44 12.12
CA ASN A 35 -19.08 -0.86 11.15
C ASN A 35 -18.63 0.55 10.70
N HIS A 36 -19.48 1.57 10.82
CA HIS A 36 -19.17 2.95 10.47
C HIS A 36 -17.95 3.55 11.20
N LEU A 37 -17.46 2.93 12.28
CA LEU A 37 -16.25 3.33 13.00
C LEU A 37 -14.95 2.75 12.44
N ALA A 38 -15.02 1.76 11.54
CA ALA A 38 -13.83 1.15 10.92
C ALA A 38 -13.09 2.14 10.01
N GLY A 39 -13.82 2.88 9.16
CA GLY A 39 -13.24 3.89 8.27
C GLY A 39 -12.45 4.98 9.01
N PRO A 40 -13.02 5.62 10.04
CA PRO A 40 -12.28 6.54 10.91
C PRO A 40 -11.04 5.90 11.56
N ALA A 41 -11.11 4.64 12.01
CA ALA A 41 -9.97 3.96 12.61
C ALA A 41 -8.84 3.72 11.60
N PHE A 42 -9.19 3.31 10.37
CA PHE A 42 -8.25 3.19 9.26
C PHE A 42 -7.60 4.54 8.94
N TYR A 43 -8.37 5.65 8.94
CA TYR A 43 -7.80 6.97 8.72
C TYR A 43 -6.78 7.37 9.82
N GLN A 44 -7.04 7.02 11.08
CA GLN A 44 -6.08 7.26 12.17
C GLN A 44 -4.78 6.45 12.01
N SER A 45 -4.83 5.25 11.41
CA SER A 45 -3.61 4.48 11.12
C SER A 45 -2.71 5.20 10.10
N LEU A 46 -3.31 5.79 9.06
CA LEU A 46 -2.59 6.58 8.05
C LEU A 46 -1.95 7.84 8.67
N LEU A 47 -2.71 8.55 9.52
CA LEU A 47 -2.19 9.73 10.22
C LEU A 47 -1.04 9.40 11.16
N SER A 48 -1.09 8.24 11.82
CA SER A 48 -0.05 7.80 12.77
C SER A 48 1.32 7.72 12.10
N LYS A 49 1.41 7.18 10.88
CA LYS A 49 2.66 7.12 10.11
C LYS A 49 3.23 8.51 9.84
N SER A 50 2.37 9.45 9.43
CA SER A 50 2.76 10.83 9.14
C SER A 50 3.30 11.53 10.39
N LEU A 51 2.68 11.31 11.55
CA LEU A 51 3.09 11.91 12.83
C LEU A 51 4.46 11.45 13.34
N VAL A 52 4.97 10.29 12.91
CA VAL A 52 6.33 9.83 13.26
C VAL A 52 7.41 10.65 12.52
N GLY A 53 7.05 11.41 11.48
CA GLY A 53 7.96 12.28 10.74
C GLY A 53 8.96 11.51 9.89
N ASP A 54 10.21 11.97 9.84
CA ASP A 54 11.25 11.41 8.96
C ASP A 54 11.51 9.92 9.19
N ARG A 55 11.42 9.46 10.46
CA ARG A 55 11.51 8.02 10.78
C ARG A 55 10.34 7.26 10.18
N GLY A 56 9.13 7.80 10.21
CA GLY A 56 7.96 7.19 9.57
C GLY A 56 8.05 7.21 8.04
N PHE A 57 8.69 8.23 7.47
CA PHE A 57 8.91 8.34 6.03
C PHE A 57 9.89 7.29 5.49
N ALA A 58 10.99 7.03 6.22
CA ALA A 58 12.04 6.09 5.82
C ALA A 58 11.65 4.60 5.93
N GLU A 59 10.48 4.31 6.50
CA GLU A 59 9.99 2.96 6.80
C GLU A 59 8.89 2.53 5.83
N HIS A 60 8.44 1.28 5.97
CA HIS A 60 7.38 0.61 5.21
C HIS A 60 6.22 1.52 4.79
N ASN A 61 5.87 1.50 3.50
CA ASN A 61 4.79 2.28 2.91
C ASN A 61 3.74 1.38 2.23
N GLU A 62 3.45 0.25 2.86
CA GLU A 62 2.51 -0.76 2.38
C GLU A 62 1.31 -0.90 3.31
N ILE A 63 0.16 -1.25 2.73
CA ILE A 63 -1.00 -1.74 3.46
C ILE A 63 -1.10 -3.24 3.19
N ILE A 64 -1.14 -4.04 4.25
CA ILE A 64 -1.35 -5.49 4.14
C ILE A 64 -2.84 -5.75 4.26
N ILE A 65 -3.39 -6.41 3.25
CA ILE A 65 -4.78 -6.86 3.21
C ILE A 65 -4.85 -8.38 3.29
N LYS A 66 -6.01 -8.90 3.65
CA LYS A 66 -6.31 -10.34 3.53
C LYS A 66 -6.16 -10.76 2.06
N THR A 67 -5.53 -11.91 1.83
CA THR A 67 -5.41 -12.51 0.50
C THR A 67 -6.78 -12.74 -0.12
N TRP A 68 -6.95 -12.36 -1.40
CA TRP A 68 -8.16 -12.66 -2.14
C TRP A 68 -8.36 -14.17 -2.33
N THR A 69 -9.62 -14.58 -2.49
CA THR A 69 -9.97 -15.99 -2.75
C THR A 69 -9.32 -16.47 -4.05
N PRO A 70 -8.49 -17.54 -4.02
CA PRO A 70 -7.85 -18.07 -5.22
C PRO A 70 -8.85 -18.51 -6.30
N GLY A 71 -8.43 -18.50 -7.57
CA GLY A 71 -9.23 -19.00 -8.69
C GLY A 71 -10.40 -18.10 -9.11
N ARG A 72 -10.49 -16.86 -8.60
CA ARG A 72 -11.54 -15.89 -8.95
C ARG A 72 -10.97 -14.57 -9.50
N PRO A 73 -10.15 -14.61 -10.56
CA PRO A 73 -9.40 -13.45 -11.06
C PRO A 73 -10.31 -12.27 -11.44
N ASN A 74 -11.49 -12.53 -12.03
CA ASN A 74 -12.47 -11.48 -12.37
C ASN A 74 -13.07 -10.74 -11.17
N SER A 75 -12.87 -11.22 -9.94
CA SER A 75 -13.34 -10.56 -8.71
C SER A 75 -12.27 -9.71 -8.02
N PHE A 76 -11.02 -9.76 -8.50
CA PHE A 76 -9.93 -9.02 -7.87
C PHE A 76 -10.06 -7.53 -8.21
N PRO A 77 -10.04 -6.62 -7.23
CA PRO A 77 -10.15 -5.18 -7.45
C PRO A 77 -8.80 -4.57 -7.90
N ILE A 78 -8.10 -5.24 -8.82
CA ILE A 78 -6.81 -4.79 -9.34
C ILE A 78 -7.07 -3.76 -10.44
N MET A 79 -6.53 -2.56 -10.27
CA MET A 79 -6.66 -1.47 -11.24
C MET A 79 -5.37 -1.15 -11.99
N ALA A 80 -4.22 -1.61 -11.49
CA ALA A 80 -2.91 -1.46 -12.10
C ALA A 80 -1.90 -2.42 -11.46
N PHE A 81 -0.85 -2.74 -12.20
CA PHE A 81 0.41 -3.20 -11.62
C PHE A 81 1.40 -2.04 -11.60
N PHE A 82 2.41 -2.09 -10.74
CA PHE A 82 3.44 -1.05 -10.70
C PHE A 82 4.81 -1.66 -10.42
N PHE A 83 5.85 -0.89 -10.70
CA PHE A 83 7.20 -1.18 -10.27
C PHE A 83 7.90 0.12 -9.86
N VAL A 84 8.89 0.01 -8.97
CA VAL A 84 9.75 1.14 -8.61
C VAL A 84 10.71 1.40 -9.77
N ALA A 85 10.51 2.54 -10.44
CA ALA A 85 11.32 2.98 -11.55
C ALA A 85 12.55 3.75 -11.05
N GLY A 86 13.67 3.58 -11.75
CA GLY A 86 14.98 4.08 -11.36
C GLY A 86 16.01 2.95 -11.28
N GLY A 87 17.29 3.32 -11.28
CA GLY A 87 18.38 2.35 -11.28
C GLY A 87 18.29 1.39 -12.47
N THR A 88 18.16 0.09 -12.18
CA THR A 88 18.12 -1.01 -13.17
C THR A 88 16.70 -1.40 -13.64
N ASN A 89 15.64 -0.83 -13.06
CA ASN A 89 14.24 -1.17 -13.35
C ASN A 89 13.91 -2.68 -13.25
N THR A 90 14.54 -3.40 -12.31
CA THR A 90 14.39 -4.87 -12.19
C THR A 90 12.95 -5.33 -12.01
N GLY A 91 12.10 -4.52 -11.36
CA GLY A 91 10.68 -4.86 -11.15
C GLY A 91 9.79 -4.77 -12.40
N LEU A 92 10.29 -4.24 -13.53
CA LEU A 92 9.50 -4.13 -14.75
C LEU A 92 9.10 -5.51 -15.30
N ALA A 93 10.03 -6.48 -15.27
CA ALA A 93 9.77 -7.83 -15.76
C ALA A 93 8.63 -8.52 -14.99
N ASP A 94 8.61 -8.36 -13.67
CA ASP A 94 7.56 -8.92 -12.81
C ASP A 94 6.20 -8.22 -13.05
N ALA A 95 6.21 -6.89 -13.22
CA ALA A 95 4.99 -6.15 -13.54
C ALA A 95 4.41 -6.57 -14.91
N GLN A 96 5.26 -6.82 -15.90
CA GLN A 96 4.87 -7.34 -17.21
C GLN A 96 4.33 -8.76 -17.14
N TYR A 97 4.97 -9.63 -16.37
CA TYR A 97 4.49 -10.98 -16.10
C TYR A 97 3.09 -10.92 -15.47
N ASN A 98 2.91 -10.14 -14.40
CA ASN A 98 1.65 -10.02 -13.69
C ASN A 98 0.53 -9.43 -14.58
N GLN A 99 0.84 -8.41 -15.40
CA GLN A 99 -0.12 -7.87 -16.36
C GLN A 99 -0.60 -8.94 -17.35
N ARG A 100 0.33 -9.72 -17.92
CA ARG A 100 0.01 -10.80 -18.84
C ARG A 100 -0.81 -11.90 -18.16
N ASP A 101 -0.41 -12.31 -16.97
CA ASP A 101 -1.06 -13.39 -16.23
C ASP A 101 -2.49 -13.00 -15.83
N PHE A 102 -2.69 -11.78 -15.33
CA PHE A 102 -4.02 -11.29 -14.98
C PHE A 102 -4.96 -11.23 -16.19
N TYR A 103 -4.47 -10.70 -17.32
CA TYR A 103 -5.20 -10.72 -18.58
C TYR A 103 -5.56 -12.16 -19.03
N ASN A 104 -4.60 -13.08 -18.97
CA ASN A 104 -4.82 -14.48 -19.37
C ASN A 104 -5.77 -15.23 -18.43
N SER A 105 -5.79 -14.86 -17.15
CA SER A 105 -6.62 -15.48 -16.13
C SER A 105 -8.07 -14.97 -16.11
N THR A 106 -8.35 -13.79 -16.66
CA THR A 106 -9.70 -13.20 -16.66
C THR A 106 -10.55 -13.60 -17.87
N ASN A 107 -11.87 -13.69 -17.67
CA ASN A 107 -12.90 -13.85 -18.72
C ASN A 107 -14.21 -13.09 -18.36
N PRO A 108 -14.62 -12.03 -19.08
CA PRO A 108 -13.94 -11.43 -20.23
C PRO A 108 -12.55 -10.92 -19.85
N LYS A 109 -11.71 -10.74 -20.86
CA LYS A 109 -10.33 -10.29 -20.67
C LYS A 109 -10.30 -8.87 -20.10
N ILE A 110 -9.65 -8.70 -18.95
CA ILE A 110 -9.47 -7.41 -18.29
C ILE A 110 -8.05 -6.92 -18.55
N ILE A 111 -7.92 -5.67 -19.02
CA ILE A 111 -6.63 -5.02 -19.26
C ILE A 111 -6.44 -3.95 -18.18
N VAL A 112 -5.33 -4.03 -17.46
CA VAL A 112 -4.91 -3.03 -16.46
C VAL A 112 -3.51 -2.50 -16.82
N PRO A 113 -3.21 -1.22 -16.59
CA PRO A 113 -1.91 -0.65 -16.91
C PRO A 113 -0.82 -1.09 -15.94
N ILE A 114 0.42 -1.06 -16.43
CA ILE A 114 1.63 -0.98 -15.62
C ILE A 114 1.98 0.50 -15.42
N ILE A 115 2.20 0.90 -14.18
CA ILE A 115 2.54 2.28 -13.80
C ILE A 115 3.98 2.32 -13.24
N ARG A 116 4.80 3.24 -13.75
CA ARG A 116 6.09 3.56 -13.13
C ARG A 116 5.86 4.35 -11.86
N LEU A 117 6.38 3.86 -10.74
CA LEU A 117 6.45 4.59 -9.48
C LEU A 117 7.88 5.10 -9.27
N VAL A 118 8.07 6.41 -9.19
CA VAL A 118 9.30 6.99 -8.64
C VAL A 118 8.98 7.51 -7.23
N PRO A 119 9.50 6.89 -6.17
CA PRO A 119 9.23 7.32 -4.80
C PRO A 119 9.72 8.74 -4.53
N ALA A 120 9.07 9.42 -3.57
CA ALA A 120 9.59 10.67 -3.04
C ALA A 120 10.94 10.41 -2.35
N THR A 121 11.86 11.37 -2.43
CA THR A 121 13.18 11.28 -1.77
C THR A 121 13.20 11.90 -0.38
N SER A 122 12.13 12.59 0.02
CA SER A 122 11.94 13.19 1.34
C SER A 122 10.45 13.40 1.62
N ALA A 123 10.10 13.69 2.88
CA ALA A 123 8.72 13.94 3.31
C ALA A 123 8.07 15.15 2.61
N THR A 124 8.86 16.09 2.09
CA THR A 124 8.38 17.28 1.37
C THR A 124 8.44 17.13 -0.15
N ALA A 125 9.02 16.05 -0.66
CA ALA A 125 9.06 15.76 -2.08
C ALA A 125 7.81 14.98 -2.51
N SER A 126 7.55 14.92 -3.82
CA SER A 126 6.44 14.17 -4.39
C SER A 126 6.93 12.88 -5.05
N ALA A 127 6.17 11.80 -4.86
CA ALA A 127 6.30 10.62 -5.70
C ALA A 127 5.65 10.89 -7.06
N THR A 128 6.16 10.25 -8.12
CA THR A 128 5.56 10.34 -9.45
C THR A 128 5.03 8.98 -9.90
N PHE A 129 3.92 9.03 -10.62
CA PHE A 129 3.24 7.88 -11.20
C PHE A 129 3.06 8.15 -12.68
N THR A 130 3.63 7.30 -13.53
CA THR A 130 3.65 7.57 -14.97
C THR A 130 3.29 6.32 -15.76
N TYR A 131 2.35 6.47 -16.68
CA TYR A 131 2.07 5.46 -17.70
C TYR A 131 3.07 5.61 -18.85
N VAL A 132 3.69 4.50 -19.25
CA VAL A 132 4.57 4.44 -20.41
C VAL A 132 4.14 3.30 -21.31
N ALA A 133 3.80 3.61 -22.56
CA ALA A 133 3.27 2.64 -23.52
C ALA A 133 4.25 1.49 -23.82
N ALA A 134 5.55 1.76 -23.77
CA ALA A 134 6.59 0.76 -23.99
C ALA A 134 6.71 -0.27 -22.86
N ASP A 135 6.19 0.03 -21.67
CA ASP A 135 6.23 -0.90 -20.54
C ASP A 135 5.11 -1.94 -20.61
N GLN A 136 4.06 -1.69 -21.41
CA GLN A 136 2.88 -2.54 -21.49
C GLN A 136 3.09 -3.72 -22.43
N VAL A 137 2.74 -4.92 -21.98
CA VAL A 137 2.77 -6.14 -22.79
C VAL A 137 1.38 -6.57 -23.26
N VAL A 138 0.31 -6.09 -22.61
CA VAL A 138 -1.07 -6.22 -23.05
C VAL A 138 -1.59 -4.84 -23.45
N LYS A 139 -2.24 -4.74 -24.60
CA LYS A 139 -2.79 -3.50 -25.17
C LYS A 139 -4.26 -3.71 -25.54
N PRO A 140 -5.08 -2.64 -25.53
CA PRO A 140 -6.45 -2.68 -26.02
C PRO A 140 -6.57 -3.21 -27.44
#